data_AF-A0A017SWE1-F1
#
_entry.id   AF-A0A017SWE1-F1
#
_cell.length_a   1.000
_cell.length_b   1.000
_cell.length_c   1.000
_cell.angle_alpha   90.00
_cell.angle_beta   90.00
_cell.angle_gamma   90.00
#
_symmetry.space_group_name_H-M   'P 1'
#
loop_
_entity.id
_entity.type
_entity.pdbx_description
1 polymer ?
#
loop_
_entity_poly.entity_id
_entity_poly.type
_entity_poly.pdbx_seq_one_letter_code
_entity_poly.pdbx_strand_id
1 'polypeptide(L)'
;MSKAFTRESDEEQDDLPARPLGEELPPGVKNYVTPEGAARLREEVDRLTRLDRPAVVATGEVKALRELDRRIAFLGRRVEALEVIDPAGQPEGQVLFGATVTVCDEEGDARRYRLVGVDEADPARGAVSWRSPIARALLGAQVGDVVTVRFPRGDEELTVTAVSYAEPPGVAPRVMPRVTPRAAGAR
;
A
#
# COMPACT_ATOMS: atom_id res chain seq x y z
N MET A 1 -22.73 21.85 60.20
CA MET A 1 -23.28 20.76 59.38
C MET A 1 -23.02 21.07 57.92
N SER A 2 -22.30 20.19 57.22
CA SER A 2 -22.47 19.79 55.81
C SER A 2 -21.17 19.16 55.30
N LYS A 3 -21.32 17.89 54.91
CA LYS A 3 -20.32 16.97 54.38
C LYS A 3 -19.96 17.30 52.93
N ALA A 4 -18.78 16.81 52.57
CA ALA A 4 -18.39 16.28 51.26
C ALA A 4 -18.18 17.30 50.13
N PHE A 5 -17.00 17.28 49.52
CA PHE A 5 -16.74 16.33 48.43
C PHE A 5 -15.23 16.31 48.16
N THR A 6 -14.64 15.13 48.28
CA THR A 6 -13.34 14.81 47.69
C THR A 6 -13.48 15.01 46.18
N ARG A 7 -12.66 15.89 45.61
CA ARG A 7 -12.40 15.91 44.17
C ARG A 7 -10.96 15.48 44.00
N GLU A 8 -10.78 14.17 43.83
CA GLU A 8 -9.58 13.64 43.18
C GLU A 8 -9.57 14.21 41.77
N SER A 9 -8.65 15.14 41.52
CA SER A 9 -8.37 15.66 40.18
C SER A 9 -7.54 14.62 39.44
N ASP A 10 -8.22 13.65 38.82
CA ASP A 10 -7.68 12.86 37.72
C ASP A 10 -7.69 13.73 36.46
N GLU A 11 -6.80 14.72 36.45
CA GLU A 11 -6.39 15.44 35.25
C GLU A 11 -4.98 14.98 34.87
N GLU A 12 -4.80 13.68 34.64
CA GLU A 12 -3.74 13.23 33.74
C GLU A 12 -4.22 13.49 32.31
N GLN A 13 -4.11 14.77 31.96
CA GLN A 13 -4.23 15.35 30.63
C GLN A 13 -3.40 14.54 29.64
N ASP A 14 -4.09 13.87 28.72
CA ASP A 14 -3.99 13.96 27.24
C ASP A 14 -2.64 14.30 26.57
N ASP A 15 -1.49 13.98 27.17
CA ASP A 15 -0.15 14.29 26.64
C ASP A 15 0.56 13.06 26.04
N LEU A 16 -0.18 12.24 25.30
CA LEU A 16 0.44 11.40 24.27
C LEU A 16 0.43 12.21 22.98
N PRO A 17 1.58 12.69 22.47
CA PRO A 17 1.59 13.37 21.19
C PRO A 17 1.11 12.38 20.14
N ALA A 18 -0.04 12.68 19.52
CA ALA A 18 -0.46 12.01 18.29
C ALA A 18 0.64 12.25 17.25
N ARG A 19 1.59 11.33 17.14
CA ARG A 19 2.51 11.25 16.00
C ARG A 19 1.99 10.17 15.06
N PRO A 20 2.13 10.42 13.75
CA PRO A 20 1.03 10.34 12.79
C PRO A 20 0.66 8.88 12.54
N LEU A 21 -0.63 8.52 12.64
CA LEU A 21 -1.07 7.33 11.94
C LEU A 21 -0.80 7.59 10.45
N GLY A 22 0.15 6.83 9.89
CA GLY A 22 0.82 7.06 8.61
C GLY A 22 -0.04 7.80 7.59
N GLU A 23 0.37 9.05 7.33
CA GLU A 23 -0.23 10.03 6.43
C GLU A 23 -1.76 9.93 6.35
N GLU A 24 -2.47 10.52 7.30
CA GLU A 24 -3.83 10.96 7.01
C GLU A 24 -3.79 11.71 5.67
N LEU A 25 -4.51 11.18 4.69
CA LEU A 25 -4.61 11.85 3.41
C LEU A 25 -5.16 13.26 3.69
N PRO A 26 -4.51 14.32 3.16
CA PRO A 26 -5.02 15.67 3.35
C PRO A 26 -6.49 15.73 2.95
N PRO A 27 -7.34 16.45 3.69
CA PRO A 27 -8.75 16.55 3.35
C PRO A 27 -8.91 17.01 1.90
N GLY A 28 -9.71 16.27 1.12
CA GLY A 28 -9.94 16.53 -0.30
C GLY A 28 -9.05 15.78 -1.29
N VAL A 29 -8.10 14.95 -0.82
CA VAL A 29 -7.29 14.11 -1.72
C VAL A 29 -8.02 12.80 -2.03
N LYS A 30 -8.28 12.56 -3.32
CA LYS A 30 -8.86 11.31 -3.83
C LYS A 30 -7.94 10.13 -3.50
N ASN A 31 -8.46 9.17 -2.74
CA ASN A 31 -7.72 7.96 -2.39
C ASN A 31 -8.04 6.84 -3.37
N TYR A 32 -7.27 6.75 -4.45
CA TYR A 32 -7.45 5.67 -5.41
C TYR A 32 -7.08 4.32 -4.79
N VAL A 33 -7.93 3.33 -5.00
CA VAL A 33 -7.72 1.97 -4.53
C VAL A 33 -8.20 0.98 -5.59
N THR A 34 -7.57 -0.19 -5.68
CA THR A 34 -8.10 -1.27 -6.50
C THR A 34 -9.35 -1.89 -5.83
N PRO A 35 -10.22 -2.59 -6.59
CA PRO A 35 -11.35 -3.31 -6.00
C PRO A 35 -10.93 -4.32 -4.92
N GLU A 36 -9.81 -5.01 -5.14
CA GLU A 36 -9.20 -5.96 -4.18
C GLU A 36 -8.79 -5.26 -2.88
N GLY A 37 -8.12 -4.12 -2.98
CA GLY A 37 -7.70 -3.34 -1.82
C GLY A 37 -8.89 -2.81 -1.02
N ALA A 38 -9.93 -2.32 -1.71
CA ALA A 38 -11.15 -1.85 -1.06
C ALA A 38 -11.87 -2.98 -0.32
N ALA A 39 -11.94 -4.17 -0.91
CA ALA A 39 -12.52 -5.36 -0.27
C ALA A 39 -11.72 -5.73 0.99
N ARG A 40 -10.39 -5.80 0.89
CA ARG A 40 -9.52 -6.09 2.04
C ARG A 40 -9.69 -5.11 3.20
N LEU A 41 -9.73 -3.80 2.91
CA LEU A 41 -9.91 -2.79 3.95
C LEU A 41 -11.28 -2.90 4.63
N ARG A 42 -12.34 -3.17 3.86
CA ARG A 42 -13.69 -3.36 4.40
C ARG A 42 -13.78 -4.63 5.26
N GLU A 43 -13.20 -5.72 4.80
CA GLU A 43 -13.12 -6.98 5.56
C GLU A 43 -12.34 -6.80 6.87
N GLU A 44 -11.24 -6.07 6.83
CA GLU A 44 -10.44 -5.75 8.02
C GLU A 44 -11.27 -4.97 9.06
N VAL A 45 -11.97 -3.91 8.61
CA VAL A 45 -12.85 -3.12 9.49
C VAL A 45 -13.97 -3.98 10.06
N ASP A 46 -14.58 -4.83 9.25
CA ASP A 46 -15.66 -5.72 9.68
C ASP A 46 -15.15 -6.73 10.72
N ARG A 47 -13.98 -7.34 10.48
CA ARG A 47 -13.35 -8.29 11.41
C ARG A 47 -13.05 -7.63 12.76
N LEU A 48 -12.40 -6.46 12.74
CA LEU A 48 -12.08 -5.72 13.96
C LEU A 48 -13.34 -5.38 14.75
N THR A 49 -14.42 -5.01 14.06
CA THR A 49 -15.68 -4.60 14.69
C THR A 49 -16.47 -5.79 15.24
N ARG A 50 -16.57 -6.88 14.47
CA ARG A 50 -17.44 -8.01 14.79
C ARG A 50 -16.79 -9.10 15.63
N LEU A 51 -15.47 -9.30 15.49
CA LEU A 51 -14.76 -10.39 16.16
C LEU A 51 -13.85 -9.84 17.26
N ASP A 52 -12.96 -8.91 16.91
CA ASP A 52 -11.88 -8.50 17.82
C ASP A 52 -12.42 -7.57 18.93
N ARG A 53 -13.32 -6.63 18.59
CA ARG A 53 -13.92 -5.73 19.58
C ARG A 53 -14.68 -6.47 20.70
N PRO A 54 -15.61 -7.40 20.41
CA PRO A 54 -16.26 -8.17 21.49
C PRO A 54 -15.29 -9.02 22.30
N ALA A 55 -14.26 -9.58 21.67
CA ALA A 55 -13.23 -10.36 22.36
C ALA A 55 -12.46 -9.50 23.39
N VAL A 56 -12.05 -8.29 23.00
CA VAL A 56 -11.35 -7.35 23.90
C VAL A 56 -12.29 -6.81 25.00
N VAL A 57 -13.57 -6.59 24.69
CA VAL A 57 -14.56 -6.24 25.70
C VAL A 57 -14.67 -7.34 26.77
N ALA A 58 -14.60 -8.61 26.37
CA ALA A 58 -14.66 -9.75 27.28
C ALA A 58 -13.42 -9.86 28.20
N THR A 59 -12.25 -9.35 27.80
CA THR A 59 -11.06 -9.33 28.67
C THR A 59 -11.11 -8.23 29.72
N GLY A 60 -11.92 -7.17 29.51
CA GLY A 60 -12.01 -6.01 30.39
C GLY A 60 -10.82 -5.04 30.26
N GLU A 61 -9.94 -5.23 29.28
CA GLU A 61 -8.76 -4.40 29.08
C GLU A 61 -9.12 -3.06 28.39
N VAL A 62 -9.42 -2.04 29.19
CA VAL A 62 -9.83 -0.70 28.71
C VAL A 62 -8.82 -0.08 27.75
N LYS A 63 -7.50 -0.28 27.98
CA LYS A 63 -6.45 0.26 27.10
C LYS A 63 -6.47 -0.39 25.72
N ALA A 64 -6.56 -1.72 25.67
CA ALA A 64 -6.66 -2.47 24.42
C ALA A 64 -7.93 -2.11 23.65
N LEU A 65 -9.07 -1.94 24.34
CA LEU A 65 -10.31 -1.52 23.71
C LEU A 65 -10.19 -0.14 23.06
N ARG A 66 -9.57 0.83 23.76
CA ARG A 66 -9.35 2.19 23.22
C ARG A 66 -8.44 2.17 21.99
N GLU A 67 -7.37 1.37 22.01
CA GLU A 67 -6.47 1.23 20.86
C GLU A 67 -7.19 0.62 19.65
N LEU A 68 -8.01 -0.39 19.90
CA LEU A 68 -8.80 -1.05 18.87
C LEU A 68 -9.89 -0.12 18.29
N ASP A 69 -10.63 0.61 19.13
CA ASP A 69 -11.62 1.58 18.67
C ASP A 69 -10.97 2.73 17.86
N ARG A 70 -9.77 3.18 18.25
CA ARG A 70 -8.97 4.15 17.46
C ARG A 70 -8.60 3.59 16.08
N ARG A 71 -8.19 2.31 16.03
CA ARG A 71 -7.85 1.63 14.77
C ARG A 71 -9.06 1.48 13.85
N ILE A 72 -10.21 1.08 14.40
CA ILE A 72 -11.48 0.98 13.65
C ILE A 72 -11.85 2.34 13.08
N ALA A 73 -11.85 3.40 13.91
CA ALA A 73 -12.21 4.74 13.46
C ALA A 73 -11.27 5.25 12.36
N PHE A 74 -9.97 4.97 12.46
CA PHE A 74 -8.99 5.31 11.44
C PHE A 74 -9.26 4.60 10.12
N LEU A 75 -9.42 3.27 10.14
CA LEU A 75 -9.68 2.49 8.92
C LEU A 75 -11.04 2.84 8.31
N GLY A 76 -12.05 3.09 9.14
CA GLY A 76 -13.39 3.52 8.71
C GLY A 76 -13.34 4.81 7.89
N ARG A 77 -12.64 5.85 8.38
CA ARG A 77 -12.44 7.10 7.63
C ARG A 77 -11.73 6.88 6.29
N ARG A 78 -10.76 5.97 6.25
CA ARG A 78 -10.06 5.63 5.00
C ARG A 78 -10.99 4.95 4.01
N VAL A 79 -11.81 4.00 4.47
CA VAL A 79 -12.82 3.31 3.65
C VAL A 79 -13.83 4.28 3.05
N GLU A 80 -14.27 5.29 3.80
CA GLU A 80 -15.18 6.34 3.31
C GLU A 80 -14.54 7.23 2.23
N ALA A 81 -13.22 7.44 2.31
CA ALA A 81 -12.48 8.26 1.35
C ALA A 81 -12.02 7.51 0.08
N LEU A 82 -12.30 6.20 -0.04
CA LEU A 82 -11.85 5.38 -1.17
C LEU A 82 -12.59 5.74 -2.47
N GLU A 83 -11.82 5.97 -3.53
CA GLU A 83 -12.30 6.01 -4.91
C GLU A 83 -11.79 4.74 -5.60
N VAL A 84 -12.69 3.77 -5.81
CA VAL A 84 -12.34 2.49 -6.43
C VAL A 84 -12.14 2.69 -7.92
N ILE A 85 -10.92 2.41 -8.40
CA ILE A 85 -10.60 2.37 -9.83
C ILE A 85 -10.40 0.92 -10.22
N ASP A 86 -11.25 0.42 -11.13
CA ASP A 86 -11.07 -0.90 -11.72
C ASP A 86 -9.97 -0.85 -12.79
N PRO A 87 -8.88 -1.62 -12.64
CA PRO A 87 -7.90 -1.79 -13.71
C PRO A 87 -8.45 -2.56 -14.92
N ALA A 88 -9.53 -3.33 -14.76
CA ALA A 88 -10.12 -4.10 -15.84
C ALA A 88 -10.71 -3.17 -16.92
N GLY A 89 -10.24 -3.33 -18.16
CA GLY A 89 -10.72 -2.56 -19.33
C GLY A 89 -9.90 -1.31 -19.66
N GLN A 90 -8.78 -1.08 -18.97
CA GLN A 90 -7.84 -0.02 -19.37
C GLN A 90 -7.05 -0.40 -20.64
N PRO A 91 -6.62 0.58 -21.45
CA PRO A 91 -5.91 0.32 -22.70
C PRO A 91 -4.61 -0.45 -22.45
N GLU A 92 -4.42 -1.53 -23.22
CA GLU A 92 -3.21 -2.36 -23.12
C GLU A 92 -1.96 -1.57 -23.52
N GLY A 93 -0.84 -1.85 -22.84
CA GLY A 93 0.47 -1.31 -23.19
C GLY A 93 0.80 0.07 -22.62
N GLN A 94 -0.13 0.75 -21.95
CA GLN A 94 0.15 1.97 -21.19
C GLN A 94 0.18 1.69 -19.69
N VAL A 95 1.10 2.32 -18.97
CA VAL A 95 1.16 2.23 -17.51
C VAL A 95 0.13 3.17 -16.89
N LEU A 96 -0.86 2.61 -16.20
CA LEU A 96 -1.89 3.35 -15.48
C LEU A 96 -2.11 2.77 -14.08
N PHE A 97 -3.07 3.30 -13.34
CA PHE A 97 -3.41 2.80 -12.01
C PHE A 97 -3.85 1.33 -12.07
N GLY A 98 -3.28 0.51 -11.19
CA GLY A 98 -3.48 -0.94 -11.12
C GLY A 98 -2.58 -1.75 -12.05
N ALA A 99 -1.81 -1.12 -12.94
CA ALA A 99 -0.90 -1.80 -13.84
C ALA A 99 0.30 -2.40 -13.09
N THR A 100 0.69 -3.61 -13.52
CA THR A 100 1.93 -4.28 -13.16
C THR A 100 2.94 -4.06 -14.28
N VAL A 101 4.00 -3.34 -13.96
CA VAL A 101 5.04 -2.90 -14.89
C VAL A 101 6.31 -3.67 -14.59
N THR A 102 6.93 -4.23 -15.61
CA THR A 102 8.30 -4.76 -15.52
C THR A 102 9.24 -3.76 -16.15
N VAL A 103 10.26 -3.38 -15.38
CA VAL A 103 11.30 -2.44 -15.80
C VAL A 103 12.66 -3.09 -15.72
N CYS A 104 13.58 -2.61 -16.53
CA CYS A 104 14.98 -3.02 -16.51
C CYS A 104 15.84 -1.77 -16.32
N ASP A 105 16.81 -1.83 -15.42
CA ASP A 105 17.83 -0.79 -15.30
C ASP A 105 18.96 -0.97 -16.33
N GLU A 106 19.95 -0.07 -16.30
CA GLU A 106 21.12 -0.09 -17.17
C GLU A 106 22.01 -1.32 -16.97
N GLU A 107 21.97 -1.93 -15.78
CA GLU A 107 22.77 -3.12 -15.43
C GLU A 107 22.11 -4.41 -15.94
N GLY A 108 20.87 -4.32 -16.44
CA GLY A 108 20.11 -5.45 -16.95
C GLY A 108 19.22 -6.11 -15.90
N ASP A 109 19.12 -5.53 -14.70
CA ASP A 109 18.33 -6.09 -13.61
C ASP A 109 16.85 -5.76 -13.77
N ALA A 110 16.05 -6.81 -13.93
CA ALA A 110 14.62 -6.69 -14.11
C ALA A 110 13.87 -6.61 -12.76
N ARG A 111 13.07 -5.57 -12.59
CA ARG A 111 12.23 -5.34 -11.41
C ARG A 111 10.77 -5.20 -11.82
N ARG A 112 9.86 -5.55 -10.91
CA ARG A 112 8.41 -5.49 -11.17
C ARG A 112 7.73 -4.61 -10.14
N TYR A 113 6.92 -3.68 -10.62
CA TYR A 113 6.17 -2.71 -9.82
C TYR A 113 4.69 -2.74 -10.14
N ARG A 114 3.81 -2.83 -9.14
CA ARG A 114 2.36 -2.65 -9.29
C ARG A 114 1.97 -1.29 -8.76
N LEU A 115 1.38 -0.44 -9.59
CA LEU A 115 0.94 0.89 -9.19
C LEU A 115 -0.42 0.77 -8.49
N VAL A 116 -0.46 1.03 -7.18
CA VAL A 116 -1.64 0.83 -6.33
C VAL A 116 -1.94 2.07 -5.46
N GLY A 117 -3.02 2.00 -4.69
CA GLY A 117 -3.36 3.01 -3.69
C GLY A 117 -2.33 3.16 -2.59
N VAL A 118 -2.43 4.24 -1.81
CA VAL A 118 -1.57 4.46 -0.63
C VAL A 118 -1.80 3.36 0.42
N ASP A 119 -3.04 2.90 0.55
CA ASP A 119 -3.45 1.81 1.45
C ASP A 119 -2.91 0.43 1.06
N GLU A 120 -2.62 0.24 -0.22
CA GLU A 120 -2.25 -1.05 -0.80
C GLU A 120 -0.75 -1.17 -1.03
N ALA A 121 -0.01 -0.08 -0.83
CA ALA A 121 1.40 0.00 -1.10
C ALA A 121 2.18 -0.91 -0.14
N ASP A 122 2.94 -1.82 -0.72
CA ASP A 122 3.87 -2.72 -0.05
C ASP A 122 5.15 -2.80 -0.92
N PRO A 123 6.12 -1.91 -0.68
CA PRO A 123 7.36 -1.88 -1.46
C PRO A 123 8.15 -3.19 -1.42
N ALA A 124 8.03 -3.97 -0.34
CA ALA A 124 8.71 -5.26 -0.21
C ALA A 124 8.15 -6.30 -1.20
N ARG A 125 6.90 -6.12 -1.64
CA ARG A 125 6.22 -6.96 -2.64
C ARG A 125 6.14 -6.31 -4.02
N GLY A 126 6.80 -5.17 -4.21
CA GLY A 126 6.74 -4.39 -5.46
C GLY A 126 5.43 -3.62 -5.65
N ALA A 127 4.53 -3.58 -4.67
CA ALA A 127 3.33 -2.75 -4.73
C ALA A 127 3.70 -1.32 -4.31
N VAL A 128 3.67 -0.39 -5.26
CA VAL A 128 4.09 1.00 -5.05
C VAL A 128 2.88 1.92 -5.09
N SER A 129 2.82 2.85 -4.14
CA SER A 129 1.81 3.91 -4.18
C SER A 129 1.97 4.73 -5.45
N TRP A 130 0.85 5.07 -6.10
CA TRP A 130 0.80 6.00 -7.23
C TRP A 130 1.48 7.36 -6.95
N ARG A 131 1.66 7.72 -5.67
CA ARG A 131 2.35 8.95 -5.23
C ARG A 131 3.87 8.83 -5.17
N SER A 132 4.42 7.63 -5.27
CA SER A 132 5.88 7.41 -5.20
C SER A 132 6.60 8.00 -6.42
N PRO A 133 7.88 8.40 -6.30
CA PRO A 133 8.66 8.92 -7.42
C PRO A 133 8.69 7.95 -8.61
N ILE A 134 8.84 6.65 -8.34
CA ILE A 134 8.86 5.61 -9.37
C ILE A 134 7.51 5.46 -10.07
N ALA A 135 6.41 5.44 -9.31
CA ALA A 135 5.07 5.36 -9.92
C ALA A 135 4.78 6.60 -10.77
N ARG A 136 5.18 7.79 -10.32
CA ARG A 136 5.01 9.04 -11.07
C ARG A 136 5.81 9.07 -12.37
N ALA A 137 7.02 8.53 -12.37
CA ALA A 137 7.85 8.43 -13.57
C ALA A 137 7.31 7.39 -14.56
N LEU A 138 6.75 6.29 -14.07
CA LEU A 138 6.18 5.24 -14.90
C LEU A 138 4.78 5.57 -15.42
N LEU A 139 4.01 6.41 -14.72
CA LEU A 139 2.63 6.72 -15.10
C LEU A 139 2.55 7.33 -16.50
N GLY A 140 1.78 6.70 -17.38
CA GLY A 140 1.60 7.09 -18.78
C GLY A 140 2.64 6.53 -19.75
N ALA A 141 3.73 5.94 -19.26
CA ALA A 141 4.76 5.30 -20.09
C ALA A 141 4.23 4.06 -20.81
N GLN A 142 4.88 3.68 -21.89
CA GLN A 142 4.54 2.52 -22.70
C GLN A 142 5.68 1.51 -22.75
N VAL A 143 5.38 0.28 -23.20
CA VAL A 143 6.41 -0.73 -23.44
C VAL A 143 7.43 -0.20 -24.46
N GLY A 144 8.71 -0.21 -24.09
CA GLY A 144 9.82 0.33 -24.87
C GLY A 144 10.29 1.71 -24.44
N ASP A 145 9.52 2.42 -23.59
CA ASP A 145 9.92 3.74 -23.11
C ASP A 145 11.02 3.64 -22.05
N VAL A 146 11.91 4.63 -22.05
CA VAL A 146 12.92 4.85 -21.01
C VAL A 146 12.45 6.02 -20.15
N VAL A 147 12.36 5.79 -18.84
CA VAL A 147 11.96 6.81 -17.86
C VAL A 147 13.08 7.05 -16.86
N THR A 148 13.33 8.32 -16.55
CA THR A 148 14.31 8.69 -15.51
C THR A 148 13.58 8.90 -14.19
N VAL A 149 13.92 8.10 -13.18
CA VAL A 149 13.39 8.22 -11.82
C VAL A 149 14.39 8.97 -10.96
N ARG A 150 13.95 10.06 -10.33
CA ARG A 150 14.78 10.84 -9.41
C ARG A 150 14.63 10.33 -7.99
N PHE A 151 15.68 9.70 -7.45
CA PHE A 151 15.73 9.33 -6.04
C PHE A 151 16.62 10.30 -5.26
N PRO A 152 16.45 10.40 -3.92
CA PRO A 152 17.37 11.17 -3.09
C PRO A 152 18.83 10.71 -3.17
N ARG A 153 19.07 9.47 -3.64
CA ARG A 153 20.41 8.87 -3.77
C ARG A 153 21.02 9.02 -5.17
N GLY A 154 20.29 9.57 -6.13
CA GLY A 154 20.69 9.65 -7.53
C GLY A 154 19.53 9.39 -8.48
N ASP A 155 19.73 9.73 -9.74
CA ASP A 155 18.79 9.43 -10.80
C ASP A 155 19.04 8.01 -11.34
N GLU A 156 17.98 7.30 -11.69
CA GLU A 156 18.03 5.93 -12.22
C GLU A 156 17.20 5.88 -13.51
N GLU A 157 17.79 5.40 -14.61
CA GLU A 157 17.08 5.16 -15.87
C GLU A 157 16.47 3.76 -15.88
N LEU A 158 15.19 3.69 -16.20
CA LEU A 158 14.42 2.46 -16.22
C LEU A 158 13.74 2.30 -17.58
N THR A 159 13.98 1.17 -18.25
CA THR A 159 13.32 0.80 -19.50
C THR A 159 12.09 -0.05 -19.20
N VAL A 160 10.92 0.35 -19.69
CA VAL A 160 9.67 -0.42 -19.54
C VAL A 160 9.68 -1.59 -20.52
N THR A 161 9.69 -2.82 -20.01
CA THR A 161 9.79 -4.04 -20.84
C THR A 161 8.45 -4.77 -20.98
N ALA A 162 7.56 -4.63 -20.00
CA ALA A 162 6.23 -5.22 -20.06
C ALA A 162 5.24 -4.46 -19.18
N VAL A 163 3.99 -4.39 -19.63
CA VAL A 163 2.86 -3.86 -18.85
C VAL A 163 1.73 -4.89 -18.87
N SER A 164 1.21 -5.22 -17.70
CA SER A 164 0.10 -6.16 -17.54
C SER A 164 -0.88 -5.68 -16.47
N TYR A 165 -2.16 -5.90 -16.71
CA TYR A 165 -3.23 -5.61 -15.75
C TYR A 165 -3.75 -6.88 -15.05
N ALA A 166 -3.16 -8.05 -15.36
CA ALA A 166 -3.47 -9.28 -14.68
C ALA A 166 -2.97 -9.23 -13.23
N GLU A 167 -3.78 -9.77 -12.31
CA GLU A 167 -3.40 -9.97 -10.92
C GLU A 167 -2.04 -10.70 -10.86
N PRO A 168 -1.03 -10.19 -10.14
CA PRO A 168 0.17 -10.97 -9.94
C PRO A 168 -0.23 -12.21 -9.13
N PRO A 169 0.00 -13.44 -9.60
CA PRO A 169 -0.18 -14.62 -8.76
C PRO A 169 0.66 -14.38 -7.50
N GLY A 170 0.04 -14.43 -6.33
CA GLY A 170 0.64 -14.05 -5.05
C GLY A 170 2.13 -14.41 -5.00
N VAL A 171 3.00 -13.41 -5.14
CA VAL A 171 4.42 -13.69 -5.40
C VAL A 171 5.09 -14.14 -4.10
N ALA A 172 5.41 -15.43 -4.04
CA ALA A 172 6.72 -15.84 -3.57
C ALA A 172 7.69 -15.76 -4.77
N PRO A 173 8.77 -14.95 -4.74
CA PRO A 173 9.75 -14.98 -5.80
C PRO A 173 10.98 -15.76 -5.35
N ARG A 174 11.24 -16.89 -6.02
CA ARG A 174 12.59 -17.18 -6.53
C ARG A 174 12.53 -18.34 -7.50
N VAL A 175 12.45 -18.01 -8.79
CA VAL A 175 13.06 -18.86 -9.81
C VAL A 175 13.81 -17.95 -10.76
N MET A 176 15.14 -17.99 -10.65
CA MET A 176 16.02 -17.43 -11.67
C MET A 176 15.86 -18.27 -12.94
N PRO A 177 15.77 -17.70 -14.15
CA PRO A 177 16.01 -18.49 -15.34
C PRO A 177 17.49 -18.92 -15.33
N ARG A 178 17.73 -20.23 -15.28
CA ARG A 178 19.04 -20.79 -15.60
C ARG A 178 19.42 -20.33 -17.00
N VAL A 179 20.37 -19.40 -17.09
CA VAL A 179 21.08 -19.15 -18.34
C VAL A 179 21.95 -20.38 -18.61
N THR A 180 21.52 -21.24 -19.53
CA THR A 180 22.42 -22.20 -20.16
C THR A 180 22.91 -21.62 -21.48
N PRO A 181 24.20 -21.29 -21.63
CA PRO A 181 24.79 -21.16 -22.95
C PRO A 181 25.39 -22.51 -23.39
N ARG A 182 24.71 -23.10 -24.37
CA ARG A 182 25.24 -23.60 -25.65
C ARG A 182 26.41 -24.60 -25.64
N ALA A 183 26.09 -25.80 -26.12
CA ALA A 183 27.04 -26.79 -26.61
C ALA A 183 28.01 -26.21 -27.66
N ALA A 184 29.30 -26.35 -27.42
CA ALA A 184 30.35 -26.26 -28.44
C ALA A 184 31.48 -27.22 -28.03
N GLY A 185 31.62 -28.30 -28.78
CA GLY A 185 32.63 -29.33 -28.52
C GLY A 185 32.58 -30.44 -29.56
N ALA A 186 32.71 -30.07 -30.83
CA ALA A 186 33.07 -31.00 -31.89
C ALA A 186 34.54 -31.39 -31.72
N ARG A 187 34.83 -32.68 -31.61
CA ARG A 187 36.02 -33.36 -32.13
C ARG A 187 35.68 -34.79 -32.48
#